data_AF-A0A7C4FK58-F1
#
_entry.id   AF-A0A7C4FK58-F1
#
_cell.length_a   1.000
_cell.length_b   1.000
_cell.length_c   1.000
_cell.angle_alpha   90.00
_cell.angle_beta   90.00
_cell.angle_gamma   90.00
#
_symmetry.space_group_name_H-M   'P 1'
#
loop_
_entity.id
_entity.type
_entity.pdbx_description
1 polymer ?
#
loop_
_entity_poly.entity_id
_entity_poly.type
_entity_poly.pdbx_seq_one_letter_code
_entity_poly.pdbx_strand_id
1 'polypeptide(L)'
;MRQAFPDARDVRLVSHYLLHDKAFVCRRTSGELDDLCRQVASLVRTIERDEQCAPRESGLYDWCKYPDFCPAKKHQRTVEALPRTRYLADPGVALVRQYAKIRRKYDDLSARAQICATELWFIEHAAVTSRRTRECRSSPAESSPCAWPDEQS
;
A
#
# COMPACT_ATOMS: atom_id res chain seq x y z
N MET A 1 25.16 32.41 10.32
CA MET A 1 25.80 32.47 11.66
C MET A 1 27.28 32.79 11.60
N ARG A 2 28.16 31.99 10.97
CA ARG A 2 29.61 32.34 10.88
C ARG A 2 29.93 33.66 10.16
N GLN A 3 29.15 34.02 9.14
CA GLN A 3 29.28 35.34 8.50
C GLN A 3 28.91 36.50 9.44
N ALA A 4 27.96 36.28 10.36
CA ALA A 4 27.54 37.29 11.32
C ALA A 4 28.43 37.31 12.57
N PHE A 5 29.07 36.18 12.91
CA PHE A 5 29.92 35.99 14.08
C PHE A 5 31.17 35.16 13.71
N PRO A 6 32.21 35.79 13.14
CA PRO A 6 33.39 35.09 12.59
C PRO A 6 34.32 34.50 13.66
N ASP A 7 34.29 35.08 14.85
CA ASP A 7 35.06 34.71 16.04
C ASP A 7 34.41 33.58 16.86
N ALA A 8 33.16 33.24 16.57
CA ALA A 8 32.45 32.14 17.21
C ALA A 8 33.10 30.78 16.84
N ARG A 9 33.89 30.24 17.77
CA ARG A 9 34.61 28.97 17.59
C ARG A 9 33.72 27.74 17.78
N ASP A 10 32.64 27.86 18.54
CA ASP A 10 31.73 26.77 18.87
C ASP A 10 30.28 27.27 18.84
N VAL A 11 29.41 26.57 18.12
CA VAL A 11 28.00 26.92 17.93
C VAL A 11 27.15 25.75 18.40
N ARG A 12 26.23 26.02 19.33
CA ARG A 12 25.37 25.00 19.94
C ARG A 12 23.92 25.44 19.89
N LEU A 13 23.03 24.51 19.52
CA LEU A 13 21.59 24.67 19.71
C LEU A 13 21.22 23.96 21.01
N VAL A 14 20.76 24.73 22.00
CA VAL A 14 20.29 24.21 23.27
C VAL A 14 18.77 24.29 23.30
N SER A 15 18.10 23.14 23.36
CA SER A 15 16.65 23.02 23.47
C SER A 15 16.27 22.61 24.89
N HIS A 16 15.64 23.52 25.63
CA HIS A 16 15.17 23.27 26.99
C HIS A 16 13.76 22.66 26.97
N TYR A 17 13.62 21.48 27.58
CA TYR A 17 12.36 20.78 27.78
C TYR A 17 11.88 20.98 29.23
N LEU A 18 11.19 22.11 29.42
CA LEU A 18 10.86 22.68 30.73
C LEU A 18 10.07 21.74 31.64
N LEU A 19 9.12 20.98 31.09
CA LEU A 19 8.26 20.09 31.89
C LEU A 19 9.04 19.03 32.68
N HIS A 20 10.19 18.60 32.16
CA HIS A 20 11.03 17.58 32.80
C HIS A 20 12.38 18.14 33.27
N ASP A 21 12.56 19.46 33.21
CA ASP A 21 13.82 20.14 33.51
C ASP A 21 15.03 19.50 32.79
N LYS A 22 14.87 19.18 31.51
CA LYS A 22 15.91 18.57 30.67
C LYS A 22 16.37 19.54 29.60
N ALA A 23 17.65 19.47 29.22
CA ALA A 23 18.18 20.19 28.08
C ALA A 23 18.80 19.22 27.07
N PHE A 24 18.48 19.41 25.79
CA PHE A 24 19.12 18.74 24.67
C PHE A 24 20.09 19.73 24.02
N VAL A 25 21.36 19.33 23.90
CA VAL A 25 22.40 20.14 23.29
C VAL A 25 22.80 19.50 21.97
N CYS A 26 22.42 20.12 20.86
CA CYS A 26 22.92 19.75 19.54
C CYS A 26 24.16 20.58 19.21
N ARG A 27 25.27 19.88 18.96
CA ARG A 27 26.49 20.46 18.40
C ARG A 27 26.62 20.02 16.95
N ARG A 28 27.17 20.89 16.13
CA ARG A 28 27.54 20.58 14.75
C ARG A 28 28.92 21.15 14.48
N THR A 29 29.72 20.40 13.75
CA THR A 29 30.96 20.87 13.17
C THR A 29 30.67 21.91 12.09
N SER A 30 31.71 22.65 11.70
CA SER A 30 31.61 23.61 10.60
C SER A 30 31.11 22.96 9.30
N GLY A 31 31.62 21.78 8.96
CA GLY A 31 31.22 21.04 7.76
C GLY A 31 29.74 20.62 7.80
N GLU A 32 29.27 20.08 8.93
CA GLU A 32 27.86 19.71 9.10
C GLU A 32 26.92 20.92 9.03
N LEU A 33 27.37 22.09 9.50
CA LEU A 33 26.60 23.33 9.40
C LEU A 33 26.53 23.83 7.96
N ASP A 34 27.64 23.78 7.22
CA ASP A 34 27.69 24.15 5.81
C ASP A 34 26.81 23.20 4.96
N ASP A 35 26.84 21.89 5.26
CA ASP A 35 25.96 20.89 4.65
C ASP A 35 24.49 21.15 4.93
N LEU A 36 24.14 21.43 6.19
CA LEU A 36 22.77 21.78 6.55
C LEU A 36 22.29 23.04 5.81
N CYS A 37 23.15 24.06 5.69
CA CYS A 37 22.82 25.26 4.94
C CYS A 37 22.57 24.96 3.45
N ARG A 38 23.40 24.10 2.84
CA ARG A 38 23.20 23.66 1.45
C ARG A 38 21.90 22.89 1.28
N GLN A 39 21.59 21.96 2.19
CA GLN A 39 20.36 21.17 2.17
C GLN A 39 19.12 22.05 2.32
N VAL A 40 19.12 22.97 3.30
CA VAL A 40 18.01 23.91 3.52
C VAL A 40 17.82 24.82 2.31
N ALA A 41 18.90 25.40 1.76
CA ALA A 41 18.82 26.24 0.58
C ALA A 41 18.29 25.46 -0.65
N SER A 42 18.67 24.19 -0.79
CA SER A 42 18.12 23.32 -1.83
C SER A 42 16.63 23.08 -1.64
N LEU A 43 16.21 22.78 -0.40
CA LEU A 43 14.81 22.55 -0.08
C LEU A 43 13.95 23.79 -0.34
N VAL A 44 14.44 24.99 0.04
CA VAL A 44 13.76 26.26 -0.25
C VAL A 44 13.53 26.42 -1.75
N ARG A 45 14.57 26.21 -2.58
CA ARG A 45 14.42 26.29 -4.04
C ARG A 45 13.44 25.25 -4.60
N THR A 46 13.38 24.06 -4.01
CA THR A 46 12.38 23.05 -4.39
C THR A 46 10.96 23.54 -4.07
N ILE A 47 10.75 24.09 -2.88
CA ILE A 47 9.45 24.62 -2.44
C ILE A 47 9.02 25.81 -3.32
N GLU A 48 9.92 26.75 -3.61
CA GLU A 48 9.63 27.92 -4.44
C GLU A 48 9.31 27.57 -5.91
N ARG A 49 9.79 26.42 -6.39
CA ARG A 49 9.49 25.91 -7.74
C ARG A 49 8.23 25.06 -7.80
N ASP A 50 7.70 24.61 -6.67
CA ASP A 50 6.52 23.76 -6.63
C ASP A 50 5.25 24.62 -6.66
N GLU A 51 4.67 24.76 -7.86
CA GLU A 51 3.41 25.47 -8.05
C GLU A 51 2.18 24.63 -7.68
N GLN A 52 2.33 23.29 -7.62
CA GLN A 52 1.22 22.37 -7.40
C GLN A 52 0.98 22.11 -5.92
N CYS A 53 2.03 22.22 -5.09
CA CYS A 53 1.98 21.93 -3.66
C CYS A 53 1.27 20.60 -3.36
N ALA A 54 1.58 19.56 -4.14
CA ALA A 54 0.86 18.30 -4.06
C ALA A 54 1.06 17.66 -2.67
N PRO A 55 -0.03 17.30 -1.96
CA PRO A 55 0.08 16.75 -0.62
C PRO A 55 0.74 15.37 -0.66
N ARG A 56 1.64 15.11 0.29
CA ARG A 56 2.21 13.78 0.52
C ARG A 56 1.63 13.19 1.79
N GLU A 57 0.86 12.11 1.64
CA GLU A 57 0.31 11.40 2.79
C GLU A 57 1.43 10.74 3.61
N SER A 58 1.32 10.84 4.94
CA SER A 58 2.26 10.28 5.90
C SER A 58 1.55 10.02 7.23
N GLY A 59 2.20 9.35 8.18
CA GLY A 59 1.65 9.14 9.52
C GLY A 59 1.37 10.42 10.32
N LEU A 60 1.83 11.59 9.84
CA LEU A 60 1.51 12.89 10.43
C LEU A 60 0.14 13.42 10.02
N TYR A 61 -0.55 12.76 9.09
CA TYR A 61 -1.83 13.22 8.56
C TYR A 61 -2.89 13.37 9.66
N ASP A 62 -2.97 12.40 10.56
CA ASP A 62 -3.95 12.38 11.67
C ASP A 62 -3.71 13.49 12.70
N TRP A 63 -2.50 14.07 12.69
CA TRP A 63 -2.10 15.16 13.56
C TRP A 63 -2.19 16.54 12.88
N CYS A 64 -2.65 16.58 11.62
CA CYS A 64 -2.77 17.82 10.86
C CYS A 64 -3.89 18.71 11.41
N LYS A 65 -3.55 19.96 11.74
CA LYS A 65 -4.50 20.96 12.25
C LYS A 65 -5.30 21.67 11.15
N TYR A 66 -4.97 21.44 9.88
CA TYR A 66 -5.50 22.19 8.73
C TYR A 66 -6.06 21.28 7.63
N PRO A 67 -6.94 20.32 7.94
CA PRO A 67 -7.45 19.38 6.94
C PRO A 67 -8.33 20.05 5.88
N ASP A 68 -8.96 21.18 6.20
CA ASP A 68 -9.86 21.90 5.29
C ASP A 68 -9.13 22.59 4.13
N PHE A 69 -7.85 22.89 4.32
CA PHE A 69 -6.98 23.47 3.29
C PHE A 69 -6.23 22.39 2.49
N CYS A 70 -6.20 21.15 2.98
CA CYS A 70 -5.47 20.08 2.34
C CYS A 70 -6.22 19.58 1.09
N PRO A 71 -5.63 19.62 -0.11
CA PRO A 71 -6.28 19.14 -1.33
C PRO A 71 -6.77 17.68 -1.23
N ALA A 72 -6.06 16.84 -0.45
CA ALA A 72 -6.40 15.44 -0.25
C ALA A 72 -7.64 15.19 0.63
N LYS A 73 -8.02 16.13 1.51
CA LYS A 73 -9.17 15.95 2.44
C LYS A 73 -10.21 17.04 2.42
N LYS A 74 -9.94 18.17 1.75
CA LYS A 74 -10.87 19.29 1.65
C LYS A 74 -12.27 18.84 1.21
N HIS A 75 -12.36 17.98 0.20
CA HIS A 75 -13.64 17.45 -0.26
C HIS A 75 -14.33 16.62 0.83
N GLN A 76 -13.61 15.70 1.47
CA GLN A 76 -14.15 14.88 2.56
C GLN A 76 -14.70 15.77 3.69
N ARG A 77 -13.92 16.73 4.18
CA ARG A 77 -14.34 17.67 5.24
C ARG A 77 -15.56 18.50 4.83
N THR A 78 -15.58 18.99 3.59
CA THR A 78 -16.69 19.77 3.05
C THR A 78 -17.97 18.94 3.02
N VAL A 79 -17.89 17.70 2.51
CA VAL A 79 -19.03 16.81 2.34
C VAL A 79 -19.55 16.26 3.67
N GLU A 80 -18.67 15.98 4.63
CA GLU A 80 -19.03 15.55 6.00
C GLU A 80 -19.90 16.57 6.73
N ALA A 81 -19.66 17.87 6.48
CA ALA A 81 -20.43 18.95 7.09
C ALA A 81 -21.79 19.21 6.41
N LEU A 82 -22.08 18.61 5.26
CA LEU A 82 -23.33 18.87 4.52
C LEU A 82 -24.54 18.17 5.14
N PRO A 83 -25.73 18.81 5.13
CA PRO A 83 -26.96 18.12 5.45
C PRO A 83 -27.23 17.02 4.42
N ARG A 84 -27.93 15.96 4.85
CA ARG A 84 -28.16 14.73 4.06
C ARG A 84 -28.65 15.00 2.64
N THR A 85 -29.55 15.96 2.43
CA THR A 85 -30.09 16.30 1.11
C THR A 85 -29.01 16.80 0.16
N ARG A 86 -28.11 17.68 0.62
CA ARG A 86 -26.99 18.21 -0.17
C ARG A 86 -25.88 17.18 -0.36
N TYR A 87 -25.59 16.37 0.66
CA TYR A 87 -24.66 15.25 0.56
C TYR A 87 -25.03 14.29 -0.57
N LEU A 88 -26.33 13.93 -0.69
CA LEU A 88 -26.80 13.02 -1.74
C LEU A 88 -26.73 13.62 -3.15
N ALA A 89 -26.74 14.95 -3.27
CA ALA A 89 -26.63 15.67 -4.53
C ALA A 89 -25.17 15.97 -4.92
N ASP A 90 -24.19 15.68 -4.05
CA ASP A 90 -22.78 15.93 -4.33
C ASP A 90 -22.27 14.99 -5.45
N PRO A 91 -21.58 15.53 -6.48
CA PRO A 91 -21.12 14.74 -7.62
C PRO A 91 -20.05 13.71 -7.24
N GLY A 92 -19.18 14.02 -6.28
CA GLY A 92 -18.17 13.10 -5.78
C GLY A 92 -18.81 11.91 -5.06
N VAL A 93 -19.82 12.17 -4.23
CA VAL A 93 -20.62 11.12 -3.57
C VAL A 93 -21.35 10.25 -4.59
N ALA A 94 -21.97 10.85 -5.60
CA ALA A 94 -22.64 10.12 -6.68
C ALA A 94 -21.69 9.20 -7.45
N LEU A 95 -20.48 9.69 -7.78
CA LEU A 95 -19.45 8.93 -8.47
C LEU A 95 -19.02 7.70 -7.66
N VAL A 96 -18.72 7.87 -6.37
CA VAL A 96 -18.30 6.75 -5.50
C VAL A 96 -19.42 5.71 -5.35
N ARG A 97 -20.68 6.14 -5.27
CA ARG A 97 -21.83 5.21 -5.24
C ARG A 97 -21.93 4.39 -6.52
N GLN A 98 -21.77 5.03 -7.67
CA GLN A 98 -21.79 4.33 -8.96
C GLN A 98 -20.62 3.34 -9.06
N TYR A 99 -19.42 3.77 -8.66
CA TYR A 99 -18.25 2.89 -8.59
C TYR A 99 -18.53 1.67 -7.71
N ALA A 100 -19.03 1.87 -6.49
CA ALA A 100 -19.33 0.76 -5.57
C ALA A 100 -20.37 -0.21 -6.15
N LYS A 101 -21.38 0.30 -6.85
CA LYS A 101 -22.39 -0.53 -7.54
C LYS A 101 -21.75 -1.40 -8.62
N ILE A 102 -20.90 -0.81 -9.47
CA ILE A 102 -20.23 -1.53 -10.56
C ILE A 102 -19.23 -2.54 -9.99
N ARG A 103 -18.46 -2.15 -8.97
CA ARG A 103 -17.49 -3.01 -8.31
C ARG A 103 -18.12 -4.25 -7.73
N ARG A 104 -19.25 -4.12 -7.01
CA ARG A 104 -20.00 -5.27 -6.49
C ARG A 104 -20.44 -6.24 -7.60
N LYS A 105 -20.90 -5.72 -8.73
CA LYS A 105 -21.27 -6.57 -9.88
C LYS A 105 -20.07 -7.30 -10.45
N TYR A 106 -18.93 -6.60 -10.56
CA TYR A 106 -17.69 -7.21 -11.02
C TYR A 106 -17.25 -8.33 -10.07
N ASP A 107 -17.25 -8.07 -8.76
CA ASP A 107 -16.84 -9.05 -7.75
C ASP A 107 -17.75 -10.29 -7.76
N ASP A 108 -19.08 -10.11 -7.89
CA ASP A 108 -20.06 -11.22 -8.04
C ASP A 108 -19.79 -12.07 -9.30
N LEU A 109 -19.65 -11.41 -10.45
CA LEU A 109 -19.37 -12.10 -11.71
C LEU A 109 -18.02 -12.82 -11.68
N SER A 110 -17.01 -12.21 -11.06
CA SER A 110 -15.68 -12.81 -10.89
C SER A 110 -15.74 -14.04 -10.00
N ALA A 111 -16.48 -14.00 -8.90
CA ALA A 111 -16.66 -15.15 -8.02
C ALA A 111 -17.39 -16.30 -8.75
N ARG A 112 -18.46 -15.97 -9.49
CA ARG A 112 -19.19 -16.96 -10.30
C ARG A 112 -18.32 -17.58 -11.38
N ALA A 113 -17.50 -16.79 -12.07
CA ALA A 113 -16.55 -17.29 -13.05
C ALA A 113 -15.53 -18.25 -12.42
N GLN A 114 -15.04 -17.94 -11.21
CA GLN A 114 -14.12 -18.81 -10.47
C GLN A 114 -14.76 -20.15 -10.09
N ILE A 115 -16.03 -20.15 -9.67
CA ILE A 115 -16.77 -21.38 -9.37
C ILE A 115 -16.86 -22.24 -10.63
N CYS A 116 -17.36 -21.69 -11.75
CA CYS A 116 -17.48 -22.44 -13.00
C CYS A 116 -16.12 -22.95 -13.52
N ALA A 117 -15.05 -22.18 -13.38
CA ALA A 117 -13.70 -22.61 -13.75
C ALA A 117 -13.22 -23.79 -12.88
N THR A 118 -13.55 -23.78 -11.60
CA THR A 118 -13.23 -24.87 -10.67
C THR A 118 -14.02 -26.14 -11.02
N GLU A 119 -15.32 -26.01 -11.30
CA GLU A 119 -16.17 -27.11 -11.75
C GLU A 119 -15.65 -27.72 -13.07
N LEU A 120 -15.30 -26.86 -14.04
CA LEU A 120 -14.73 -27.28 -15.31
C LEU A 120 -13.42 -28.06 -15.11
N TRP A 121 -12.53 -27.57 -14.25
CA TRP A 121 -11.29 -28.26 -13.91
C TRP A 121 -11.53 -29.67 -13.35
N PHE A 122 -12.49 -29.82 -12.42
CA PHE A 122 -12.84 -31.13 -11.87
C PHE A 122 -13.36 -32.09 -12.95
N ILE A 123 -14.22 -31.58 -13.84
CA ILE A 123 -14.77 -32.37 -14.94
C ILE A 123 -13.67 -32.81 -15.91
N GLU A 124 -12.79 -31.90 -16.31
CA GLU A 124 -11.66 -32.20 -17.20
C GLU A 124 -10.71 -33.23 -16.57
N HIS A 125 -10.39 -33.07 -15.29
CA HIS A 125 -9.55 -34.02 -14.55
C HIS A 125 -10.20 -35.42 -14.47
N ALA A 126 -11.50 -35.48 -14.18
CA ALA A 126 -12.26 -36.73 -14.17
C ALA A 126 -12.33 -37.37 -15.56
N ALA A 127 -12.49 -36.58 -16.63
CA ALA A 127 -12.48 -37.06 -18.01
C ALA A 127 -11.13 -37.67 -18.41
N VAL A 128 -10.01 -37.01 -18.06
CA VAL A 128 -8.66 -37.55 -18.28
C VAL A 128 -8.43 -38.85 -17.49
N THR A 129 -8.84 -38.88 -16.22
CA THR A 129 -8.70 -40.08 -15.36
C THR A 129 -9.52 -41.26 -15.89
N SER A 130 -10.79 -41.01 -16.24
CA SER A 130 -11.68 -42.04 -16.78
C SER A 130 -11.16 -42.60 -18.12
N ARG A 131 -10.63 -41.74 -19.01
CA ARG A 131 -9.96 -42.15 -20.25
C ARG A 131 -8.77 -43.09 -19.98
N ARG A 132 -7.88 -42.72 -19.07
CA ARG A 132 -6.74 -43.57 -18.66
C ARG A 132 -7.18 -44.91 -18.09
N THR A 133 -8.21 -44.93 -17.23
CA THR A 133 -8.73 -46.21 -16.70
C THR A 133 -9.41 -47.07 -17.76
N ARG A 134 -10.05 -46.48 -18.78
CA ARG A 134 -10.63 -47.21 -19.91
C ARG A 134 -9.52 -47.81 -20.79
N GLU A 135 -8.46 -47.05 -21.07
CA GLU A 135 -7.28 -47.51 -21.80
C GLU A 135 -6.55 -48.68 -21.09
N CYS A 136 -6.39 -48.62 -19.76
CA CYS A 136 -5.84 -49.75 -18.96
C CYS A 136 -6.77 -50.99 -18.94
N ARG A 137 -8.10 -50.81 -18.91
CA ARG A 137 -9.05 -51.95 -18.97
C ARG A 137 -9.19 -52.57 -20.36
N SER A 138 -8.91 -51.80 -21.42
CA SER A 138 -8.90 -52.31 -22.80
C SER A 138 -7.57 -52.94 -23.21
N SER A 139 -6.53 -52.87 -22.37
CA SER A 139 -5.35 -53.70 -22.55
C SER A 139 -5.73 -55.14 -22.12
N PRO A 140 -5.61 -56.15 -23.00
CA PRO A 140 -5.86 -57.53 -22.59
C PRO A 140 -4.96 -57.84 -21.39
N ALA A 141 -5.50 -58.52 -20.38
CA ALA A 141 -4.67 -59.13 -19.36
C ALA A 141 -3.72 -60.10 -20.05
N GLU A 142 -2.49 -59.66 -20.35
CA GLU A 142 -1.37 -60.56 -20.51
C GLU A 142 -1.18 -61.23 -19.16
N SER A 143 -1.75 -62.42 -19.06
CA SER A 143 -1.41 -63.43 -18.09
C SER A 143 0.09 -63.67 -18.14
N SER A 144 0.82 -63.08 -17.21
CA SER A 144 2.12 -63.60 -16.80
C SER A 144 2.02 -63.94 -15.32
N PRO A 145 1.93 -65.24 -14.96
CA PRO A 145 1.94 -65.66 -13.56
C PRO A 145 3.30 -65.29 -12.96
N CYS A 146 3.29 -64.62 -11.81
CA CYS A 146 4.47 -64.53 -10.96
C CYS A 146 4.93 -65.95 -10.62
N ALA A 147 5.96 -66.41 -11.31
CA ALA A 147 6.74 -67.56 -10.91
C ALA A 147 7.66 -67.11 -9.77
N TRP A 148 7.34 -67.53 -8.55
CA TRP A 148 8.32 -67.72 -7.50
C TRP A 148 8.41 -69.21 -7.21
N PRO A 149 9.57 -69.84 -7.46
CA PRO A 149 10.09 -70.94 -6.66
C PRO A 149 11.41 -70.48 -6.01
N ASP A 150 11.83 -70.83 -4.80
CA ASP A 150 11.32 -71.70 -3.75
C ASP A 150 12.08 -71.28 -2.47
N GLU A 151 11.46 -71.46 -1.30
CA GLU A 151 12.18 -71.67 -0.05
C GLU A 151 12.93 -73.01 -0.10
N GLN A 152 14.25 -73.01 0.10
CA GLN A 152 14.94 -73.96 1.01
C GLN A 152 16.47 -73.77 1.10
N SER A 153 16.91 -73.76 2.37
CA SER A 153 18.24 -74.06 2.96
C SER A 153 19.37 -73.04 2.85
#